data_AF-A0A1Y0C4Q9-F1
#
_entry.id   AF-A0A1Y0C4Q9-F1
#
_cell.length_a   1.000
_cell.length_b   1.000
_cell.length_c   1.000
_cell.angle_alpha   90.00
_cell.angle_beta   90.00
_cell.angle_gamma   90.00
#
_symmetry.space_group_name_H-M   'P 1'
#
loop_
_entity.id
_entity.type
_entity.pdbx_description
1 polymer ?
#
loop_
_entity_poly.entity_id
_entity_poly.type
_entity_poly.pdbx_seq_one_letter_code
_entity_poly.pdbx_strand_id
1 'polypeptide(L)'
;MPFRPAHHRAVTPQGRGRFPDFDVLTQADKWDQVTAGVVLGRLALPTTLSFFTVEEMAIAQPLLDLLLAQDDDPKVPVLELIDSRLAAGETDGWHYDDMPADGQAWRDSLAALDGDARDHYGAGYGDLGTGKQARLLQDVQDLADAAEHWHGRPAGHVWSLWTRYACTAFYSHPWAWNEMGFSGPAYPRGYLNPGVNALERYEVADHRDVDPVPFAERVERARRADSDLPEGRTDG
;
A
#
# COMPACT_ATOMS: atom_id res chain seq x y z
N MET A 1 -3.83 -0.11 -33.48
CA MET A 1 -2.50 0.52 -33.29
C MET A 1 -1.91 -0.01 -32.00
N PRO A 2 -0.59 -0.27 -31.90
CA PRO A 2 -0.02 -0.64 -30.62
C PRO A 2 -0.23 0.52 -29.64
N PHE A 3 -0.84 0.25 -28.50
CA PHE A 3 -1.10 1.24 -27.45
C PHE A 3 0.17 1.77 -26.78
N ARG A 4 1.34 1.23 -27.13
CA ARG A 4 2.60 1.54 -26.46
C ARG A 4 3.82 1.50 -27.41
N PRO A 5 4.81 2.39 -27.21
CA PRO A 5 6.17 2.19 -27.71
C PRO A 5 6.81 0.93 -27.09
N ALA A 6 7.64 0.21 -27.85
CA ALA A 6 8.25 -1.05 -27.43
C ALA A 6 9.20 -0.98 -26.21
N HIS A 7 9.50 0.22 -25.70
CA HIS A 7 10.51 0.46 -24.67
C HIS A 7 9.96 0.76 -23.27
N HIS A 8 8.67 1.07 -23.11
CA HIS A 8 8.11 1.06 -21.77
C HIS A 8 8.17 -0.41 -21.28
N ARG A 9 8.54 -0.64 -20.03
CA ARG A 9 8.43 -1.92 -19.32
C ARG A 9 7.89 -1.63 -17.95
N ALA A 10 7.04 -2.50 -17.38
CA ALA A 10 6.74 -2.37 -15.97
C ALA A 10 7.99 -2.78 -15.18
N VAL A 11 8.20 -2.10 -14.06
CA VAL A 11 9.32 -2.38 -13.16
C VAL A 11 8.77 -3.21 -12.02
N THR A 12 9.50 -4.23 -11.60
CA THR A 12 9.19 -4.94 -10.36
C THR A 12 9.65 -4.08 -9.18
N PRO A 13 8.74 -3.66 -8.27
CA PRO A 13 9.09 -2.85 -7.12
C PRO A 13 10.26 -3.47 -6.35
N GLN A 14 11.23 -2.63 -5.98
CA GLN A 14 12.44 -3.02 -5.24
C GLN A 14 13.29 -4.14 -5.89
N GLY A 15 12.99 -4.53 -7.13
CA GLY A 15 13.53 -5.75 -7.74
C GLY A 15 13.13 -7.05 -7.01
N ARG A 16 12.16 -7.00 -6.08
CA ARG A 16 11.75 -8.13 -5.22
C ARG A 16 10.66 -8.97 -5.88
N GLY A 17 10.89 -9.45 -7.09
CA GLY A 17 9.91 -10.27 -7.83
C GLY A 17 9.95 -11.76 -7.51
N ARG A 18 8.81 -12.42 -7.69
CA ARG A 18 8.69 -13.89 -7.71
C ARG A 18 8.68 -14.48 -9.13
N PHE A 19 8.47 -13.62 -10.13
CA PHE A 19 8.24 -14.00 -11.52
C PHE A 19 9.32 -13.36 -12.42
N PRO A 20 10.47 -14.02 -12.62
CA PRO A 20 11.56 -13.45 -13.40
C PRO A 20 11.12 -13.22 -14.86
N ASP A 21 11.60 -12.13 -15.45
CA ASP A 21 11.31 -11.70 -16.83
C ASP A 21 9.83 -11.42 -17.17
N PHE A 22 8.92 -11.56 -16.20
CA PHE A 22 7.51 -11.24 -16.37
C PHE A 22 7.31 -9.72 -16.42
N ASP A 23 6.67 -9.24 -17.49
CA ASP A 23 6.24 -7.85 -17.65
C ASP A 23 4.79 -7.82 -18.10
N VAL A 24 3.89 -7.42 -17.18
CA VAL A 24 2.46 -7.35 -17.44
C VAL A 24 2.11 -6.43 -18.59
N LEU A 25 2.92 -5.40 -18.85
CA LEU A 25 2.65 -4.44 -19.92
C LEU A 25 2.95 -5.01 -21.31
N THR A 26 3.54 -6.21 -21.41
CA THR A 26 3.56 -6.99 -22.66
C THR A 26 2.16 -7.46 -23.09
N GLN A 27 1.20 -7.47 -22.16
CA GLN A 27 -0.19 -7.86 -22.41
C GLN A 27 -1.10 -6.67 -22.74
N ALA A 28 -0.58 -5.44 -22.72
CA ALA A 28 -1.41 -4.23 -22.87
C ALA A 28 -2.16 -4.15 -24.21
N ASP A 29 -1.63 -4.77 -25.27
CA ASP A 29 -2.29 -4.85 -26.58
C ASP A 29 -3.43 -5.90 -26.63
N LYS A 30 -3.59 -6.68 -25.56
CA LYS A 30 -4.61 -7.72 -25.41
C LYS A 30 -5.82 -7.25 -24.62
N TRP A 31 -5.72 -6.10 -23.94
CA TRP A 31 -6.82 -5.47 -23.24
C TRP A 31 -7.64 -4.60 -24.19
N ASP A 32 -8.89 -4.32 -23.83
CA ASP A 32 -9.65 -3.29 -24.53
C ASP A 32 -9.04 -1.89 -24.32
N GLN A 33 -9.42 -0.94 -25.17
CA GLN A 33 -8.81 0.39 -25.18
C GLN A 33 -9.02 1.18 -23.89
N VAL A 34 -10.19 1.03 -23.27
CA VAL A 34 -10.56 1.77 -22.05
C VAL A 34 -9.71 1.26 -20.89
N THR A 35 -9.66 -0.06 -20.75
CA THR A 35 -8.88 -0.73 -19.70
C THR A 35 -7.38 -0.47 -19.88
N ALA A 36 -6.85 -0.59 -21.10
CA ALA A 36 -5.46 -0.26 -21.39
C ALA A 36 -5.16 1.21 -21.06
N GLY A 37 -6.06 2.13 -21.40
CA GLY A 37 -5.93 3.55 -21.06
C GLY A 37 -5.84 3.80 -19.56
N VAL A 38 -6.70 3.17 -18.76
CA VAL A 38 -6.69 3.31 -17.29
C VAL A 38 -5.39 2.76 -16.70
N VAL A 39 -4.96 1.56 -17.10
CA VAL A 39 -3.74 0.94 -16.56
C VAL A 39 -2.49 1.73 -16.95
N LEU A 40 -2.39 2.13 -18.23
CA LEU A 40 -1.25 2.92 -18.71
C LEU A 40 -1.23 4.32 -18.11
N GLY A 41 -2.40 4.91 -17.82
CA GLY A 41 -2.51 6.19 -17.13
C GLY A 41 -1.84 6.20 -15.76
N ARG A 42 -1.87 5.07 -15.03
CA ARG A 42 -1.21 4.94 -13.71
C ARG A 42 0.32 5.05 -13.78
N LEU A 43 0.92 4.78 -14.95
CA LEU A 43 2.37 4.93 -15.16
C LEU A 43 2.78 6.40 -15.34
N ALA A 44 1.84 7.27 -15.72
CA ALA A 44 2.06 8.69 -15.85
C ALA A 44 1.77 9.35 -14.51
N LEU A 45 2.81 9.53 -13.69
CA LEU A 45 2.64 10.17 -12.40
C LEU A 45 2.23 11.65 -12.55
N PRO A 46 1.35 12.16 -11.68
CA PRO A 46 1.10 13.59 -11.59
C PRO A 46 2.42 14.31 -11.28
N THR A 47 2.65 15.45 -11.94
CA THR A 47 3.86 16.25 -11.71
C THR A 47 3.81 17.05 -10.41
N THR A 48 2.63 17.18 -9.80
CA THR A 48 2.40 17.92 -8.55
C THR A 48 1.33 17.25 -7.72
N LEU A 49 1.61 17.06 -6.43
CA LEU A 49 0.65 16.67 -5.41
C LEU A 49 -0.19 17.87 -4.98
N SER A 50 -1.48 17.65 -4.75
CA SER A 50 -2.48 18.71 -4.66
C SER A 50 -3.46 18.55 -3.50
N PHE A 51 -3.53 17.39 -2.87
CA PHE A 51 -4.39 17.16 -1.72
C PHE A 51 -3.65 17.33 -0.39
N PHE A 52 -2.50 16.67 -0.24
CA PHE A 52 -1.68 16.72 0.97
C PHE A 52 -0.77 17.95 0.98
N THR A 53 -0.57 18.55 2.17
CA THR A 53 0.49 19.54 2.36
C THR A 53 1.86 18.89 2.43
N VAL A 54 2.93 19.69 2.38
CA VAL A 54 4.31 19.19 2.52
C VAL A 54 4.53 18.47 3.85
N GLU A 55 3.93 19.00 4.92
CA GLU A 55 3.98 18.42 6.25
C GLU A 55 3.22 17.10 6.32
N GLU A 56 2.02 17.04 5.73
CA GLU A 56 1.22 15.80 5.67
C GLU A 56 1.93 14.71 4.85
N MET A 57 2.58 15.08 3.73
CA MET A 57 3.36 14.15 2.92
C MET A 57 4.56 13.55 3.68
N ALA A 58 5.24 14.36 4.50
CA ALA A 58 6.35 13.90 5.32
C ALA A 58 5.95 12.84 6.35
N ILE A 59 4.66 12.78 6.73
CA ILE A 59 4.09 11.77 7.63
C ILE A 59 3.54 10.59 6.83
N ALA A 60 2.78 10.87 5.77
CA ALA A 60 2.10 9.85 4.98
C ALA A 60 3.06 8.93 4.23
N GLN A 61 4.17 9.46 3.68
CA GLN A 61 5.15 8.67 2.95
C GLN A 61 5.74 7.51 3.80
N PRO A 62 6.37 7.77 4.97
CA PRO A 62 6.91 6.68 5.80
C PRO A 62 5.83 5.75 6.36
N LEU A 63 4.61 6.24 6.61
CA LEU A 63 3.47 5.39 6.98
C LEU A 63 3.14 4.39 5.85
N LEU A 64 3.00 4.87 4.62
CA LEU A 64 2.64 4.03 3.47
C LEU A 64 3.77 3.06 3.11
N ASP A 65 5.02 3.51 3.21
CA ASP A 65 6.19 2.67 2.98
C ASP A 65 6.25 1.50 3.97
N LEU A 66 5.96 1.75 5.26
CA LEU A 66 5.88 0.69 6.27
C LEU A 66 4.72 -0.27 6.04
N LEU A 67 3.52 0.24 5.75
CA LEU A 67 2.34 -0.59 5.51
C LEU A 67 2.50 -1.54 4.31
N LEU A 68 3.30 -1.14 3.32
CA LEU A 68 3.46 -1.85 2.05
C LEU A 68 4.85 -2.47 1.87
N ALA A 69 5.70 -2.42 2.91
CA ALA A 69 7.09 -2.88 2.88
C ALA A 69 7.87 -2.30 1.67
N GLN A 70 7.65 -1.03 1.37
CA GLN A 70 8.38 -0.30 0.33
C GLN A 70 9.61 0.37 0.93
N ASP A 71 10.65 -0.40 1.17
CA ASP A 71 11.85 0.08 1.87
C ASP A 71 12.70 0.99 0.96
N ASP A 72 12.91 0.56 -0.29
CA ASP A 72 13.84 1.18 -1.23
C ASP A 72 13.22 1.39 -2.62
N ASP A 73 13.91 2.14 -3.48
CA ASP A 73 13.52 2.27 -4.88
C ASP A 73 13.85 1.02 -5.72
N PRO A 74 13.11 0.77 -6.81
CA PRO A 74 11.94 1.53 -7.28
C PRO A 74 10.67 1.21 -6.49
N LYS A 75 9.93 2.23 -6.03
CA LYS A 75 8.66 2.07 -5.32
C LYS A 75 7.45 2.27 -6.23
N VAL A 76 6.37 1.55 -5.96
CA VAL A 76 5.04 1.94 -6.43
C VAL A 76 4.70 3.31 -5.82
N PRO A 77 4.29 4.29 -6.64
CA PRO A 77 4.04 5.66 -6.21
C PRO A 77 2.67 5.79 -5.52
N VAL A 78 2.55 5.15 -4.35
CA VAL A 78 1.28 5.00 -3.63
C VAL A 78 0.79 6.32 -3.08
N LEU A 79 1.68 7.15 -2.53
CA LEU A 79 1.31 8.46 -2.01
C LEU A 79 0.69 9.32 -3.12
N GLU A 80 1.29 9.33 -4.30
CA GLU A 80 0.84 10.11 -5.45
C GLU A 80 -0.53 9.66 -5.97
N LEU A 81 -0.77 8.34 -5.97
CA LEU A 81 -2.05 7.76 -6.36
C LEU A 81 -3.15 8.08 -5.35
N ILE A 82 -2.85 8.03 -4.04
CA ILE A 82 -3.80 8.41 -2.98
C ILE A 82 -4.09 9.91 -3.02
N ASP A 83 -3.07 10.76 -3.17
CA ASP A 83 -3.23 12.21 -3.27
C ASP A 83 -4.16 12.59 -4.44
N SER A 84 -3.90 12.04 -5.63
CA SER A 84 -4.71 12.30 -6.82
C SER A 84 -6.17 11.89 -6.62
N ARG A 85 -6.39 10.73 -5.99
CA ARG A 85 -7.72 10.19 -5.69
C ARG A 85 -8.47 11.08 -4.71
N LEU A 86 -7.82 11.51 -3.63
CA LEU A 86 -8.42 12.40 -2.63
C LEU A 86 -8.66 13.82 -3.18
N ALA A 87 -7.75 14.33 -4.02
CA ALA A 87 -7.91 15.62 -4.71
C ALA A 87 -9.12 15.61 -5.67
N ALA A 88 -9.35 14.50 -6.37
CA ALA A 88 -10.49 14.31 -7.25
C ALA A 88 -11.80 14.03 -6.51
N GLY A 89 -11.77 13.80 -5.19
CA GLY A 89 -12.94 13.40 -4.40
C GLY A 89 -13.41 11.97 -4.70
N GLU A 90 -12.54 11.14 -5.27
CA GLU A 90 -12.83 9.75 -5.61
C GLU A 90 -12.75 8.86 -4.36
N THR A 91 -13.83 8.80 -3.59
CA THR A 91 -13.91 7.92 -2.40
C THR A 91 -14.44 6.54 -2.77
N ASP A 92 -14.53 5.64 -1.80
CA ASP A 92 -15.15 4.32 -1.99
C ASP A 92 -16.67 4.37 -2.11
N GLY A 93 -17.27 5.57 -2.04
CA GLY A 93 -18.72 5.76 -2.06
C GLY A 93 -19.39 5.47 -0.71
N TRP A 94 -18.63 5.17 0.34
CA TRP A 94 -19.09 4.98 1.71
C TRP A 94 -18.01 5.43 2.72
N HIS A 95 -18.42 5.76 3.95
CA HIS A 95 -17.56 5.93 5.11
C HIS A 95 -18.33 5.46 6.36
N TYR A 96 -17.62 5.20 7.46
CA TYR A 96 -18.27 4.88 8.73
C TYR A 96 -19.01 6.10 9.28
N ASP A 97 -20.15 5.90 9.93
CA ASP A 97 -20.99 6.99 10.47
C ASP A 97 -20.34 7.72 11.66
N ASP A 98 -19.43 7.06 12.36
CA ASP A 98 -18.60 7.60 13.44
C ASP A 98 -17.28 8.21 12.97
N MET A 99 -17.05 8.29 11.65
CA MET A 99 -15.86 8.87 11.04
C MET A 99 -16.22 10.10 10.21
N PRO A 100 -15.33 11.10 10.13
CA PRO A 100 -15.48 12.15 9.13
C PRO A 100 -15.26 11.56 7.72
N ALA A 101 -15.62 12.33 6.69
CA ALA A 101 -15.35 11.93 5.31
C ALA A 101 -13.85 11.66 5.08
N ASP A 102 -13.53 10.69 4.23
CA ASP A 102 -12.17 10.13 4.04
C ASP A 102 -11.05 11.17 3.99
N GLY A 103 -11.23 12.28 3.24
CA GLY A 103 -10.21 13.33 3.15
C GLY A 103 -9.91 14.00 4.49
N GLN A 104 -10.93 14.30 5.29
CA GLN A 104 -10.71 14.85 6.64
C GLN A 104 -10.17 13.78 7.60
N ALA A 105 -10.64 12.54 7.48
CA ALA A 105 -10.12 11.43 8.27
C ALA A 105 -8.62 11.20 8.04
N TRP A 106 -8.14 11.33 6.80
CA TRP A 106 -6.71 11.31 6.47
C TRP A 106 -5.95 12.43 7.18
N ARG A 107 -6.39 13.70 7.07
CA ARG A 107 -5.71 14.82 7.73
C ARG A 107 -5.66 14.67 9.25
N ASP A 108 -6.80 14.32 9.85
CA ASP A 108 -6.92 14.15 11.29
C ASP A 108 -6.02 13.02 11.80
N SER A 109 -5.98 11.89 11.09
CA SER A 109 -5.18 10.73 11.49
C SER A 109 -3.68 10.96 11.30
N LEU A 110 -3.25 11.69 10.26
CA LEU A 110 -1.84 12.10 10.11
C LEU A 110 -1.42 13.07 11.21
N ALA A 111 -2.27 14.04 11.55
CA ALA A 111 -2.00 14.98 12.64
C ALA A 111 -1.91 14.27 14.01
N ALA A 112 -2.79 13.30 14.26
CA ALA A 112 -2.76 12.46 15.46
C ALA A 112 -1.46 11.64 15.56
N LEU A 113 -1.04 11.00 14.46
CA LEU A 113 0.20 10.21 14.42
C LEU A 113 1.45 11.06 14.66
N ASP A 114 1.48 12.27 14.09
CA ASP A 114 2.56 13.23 14.28
C ASP A 114 2.53 13.88 15.67
N GLY A 115 1.36 13.94 16.30
CA GLY A 115 1.18 14.26 17.72
C GLY A 115 1.81 13.20 18.61
N ASP A 116 1.45 11.93 18.42
CA ASP A 116 2.02 10.80 19.18
C ASP A 116 3.54 10.73 19.03
N ALA A 117 4.07 10.97 17.83
CA ALA A 117 5.51 11.06 17.59
C ALA A 117 6.18 12.14 18.46
N ARG A 118 5.60 13.34 18.53
CA ARG A 118 6.14 14.43 19.34
C ARG A 118 6.03 14.14 20.83
N ASP A 119 4.91 13.59 21.27
CA ASP A 119 4.66 13.32 22.67
C ASP A 119 5.55 12.19 23.20
N HIS A 120 5.74 11.12 22.41
CA HIS A 120 6.52 9.94 22.83
C HIS A 120 8.02 10.08 22.58
N TYR A 121 8.43 10.82 21.55
CA TYR A 121 9.83 10.86 21.10
C TYR A 121 10.41 12.27 20.93
N GLY A 122 9.63 13.33 21.12
CA GLY A 122 10.09 14.72 21.03
C GLY A 122 10.40 15.20 19.60
N ALA A 123 9.99 14.46 18.57
CA ALA A 123 10.24 14.79 17.15
C ALA A 123 9.01 14.43 16.30
N GLY A 124 8.87 15.04 15.12
CA GLY A 124 7.78 14.71 14.20
C GLY A 124 7.92 13.31 13.61
N TYR A 125 6.81 12.68 13.21
CA TYR A 125 6.78 11.29 12.75
C TYR A 125 7.72 11.03 11.57
N GLY A 126 7.75 11.96 10.61
CA GLY A 126 8.63 11.88 9.43
C GLY A 126 10.13 11.93 9.77
N ASP A 127 10.50 12.50 10.91
CA ASP A 127 11.89 12.62 11.36
C ASP A 127 12.34 11.43 12.23
N LEU A 128 11.40 10.55 12.62
CA LEU A 128 11.72 9.37 13.41
C LEU A 128 12.41 8.31 12.55
N GLY A 129 13.29 7.53 13.18
CA GLY A 129 13.81 6.31 12.55
C GLY A 129 12.72 5.24 12.38
N THR A 130 12.85 4.42 11.34
CA THR A 130 11.86 3.40 10.92
C THR A 130 11.31 2.53 12.06
N GLY A 131 12.16 2.14 13.02
CA GLY A 131 11.70 1.33 14.17
C GLY A 131 10.71 2.06 15.09
N LYS A 132 10.90 3.37 15.30
CA LYS A 132 9.97 4.19 16.10
C LYS A 132 8.68 4.51 15.34
N GLN A 133 8.79 4.74 14.02
CA GLN A 133 7.64 4.89 13.14
C GLN A 133 6.77 3.62 13.17
N ALA A 134 7.40 2.45 12.99
CA ALA A 134 6.73 1.15 13.05
C ALA A 134 6.07 0.89 14.42
N ARG A 135 6.70 1.29 15.53
CA ARG A 135 6.09 1.17 16.86
C ARG A 135 4.78 1.96 16.98
N LEU A 136 4.76 3.22 16.52
CA LEU A 136 3.54 4.03 16.58
C LEU A 136 2.43 3.46 15.69
N LEU A 137 2.77 2.90 14.52
CA LEU A 137 1.77 2.19 13.70
C LEU A 137 1.25 0.92 14.41
N GLN A 138 2.14 0.18 15.08
CA GLN A 138 1.77 -0.99 15.87
C GLN A 138 0.84 -0.61 17.02
N ASP A 139 1.07 0.52 17.70
CA ASP A 139 0.18 1.04 18.75
C ASP A 139 -1.25 1.24 18.23
N VAL A 140 -1.41 1.86 17.04
CA VAL A 140 -2.73 2.03 16.41
C VAL A 140 -3.35 0.69 16.03
N GLN A 141 -2.56 -0.25 15.51
CA GLN A 141 -3.05 -1.59 15.16
C GLN A 141 -3.48 -2.39 16.40
N ASP A 142 -2.77 -2.27 17.51
CA ASP A 142 -3.10 -2.98 18.75
C ASP A 142 -4.39 -2.42 19.36
N LEU A 143 -4.58 -1.10 19.34
CA LEU A 143 -5.86 -0.48 19.69
C LEU A 143 -6.99 -0.93 18.76
N ALA A 144 -6.71 -1.08 17.47
CA ALA A 144 -7.70 -1.59 16.50
C ALA A 144 -8.13 -3.01 16.84
N ASP A 145 -7.18 -3.90 17.16
CA ASP A 145 -7.46 -5.29 17.51
C ASP A 145 -8.15 -5.43 18.87
N ALA A 146 -7.89 -4.51 19.80
CA ALA A 146 -8.61 -4.40 21.07
C ALA A 146 -10.00 -3.73 20.95
N ALA A 147 -10.39 -3.28 19.75
CA ALA A 147 -11.61 -2.50 19.50
C ALA A 147 -11.69 -1.20 20.33
N GLU A 148 -10.54 -0.57 20.54
CA GLU A 148 -10.39 0.67 21.30
C GLU A 148 -10.36 1.91 20.40
N HIS A 149 -10.34 3.09 21.04
CA HIS A 149 -10.30 4.38 20.36
C HIS A 149 -8.90 4.96 20.37
N TRP A 150 -8.53 5.61 19.27
CA TRP A 150 -7.30 6.36 19.11
C TRP A 150 -7.65 7.80 18.73
N HIS A 151 -7.22 8.77 19.55
CA HIS A 151 -7.58 10.20 19.43
C HIS A 151 -9.08 10.47 19.20
N GLY A 152 -9.93 9.77 19.97
CA GLY A 152 -11.39 9.94 19.93
C GLY A 152 -12.09 9.30 18.72
N ARG A 153 -11.40 8.47 17.95
CA ARG A 153 -11.97 7.71 16.81
C ARG A 153 -11.73 6.22 17.01
N PRO A 154 -12.59 5.31 16.51
CA PRO A 154 -12.30 3.88 16.55
C PRO A 154 -11.01 3.57 15.78
N ALA A 155 -10.02 2.97 16.46
CA ALA A 155 -8.72 2.71 15.87
C ALA A 155 -8.82 1.77 14.65
N GLY A 156 -9.74 0.79 14.72
CA GLY A 156 -10.02 -0.11 13.60
C GLY A 156 -10.54 0.59 12.34
N HIS A 157 -11.30 1.68 12.48
CA HIS A 157 -11.78 2.44 11.32
C HIS A 157 -10.66 3.27 10.68
N VAL A 158 -9.75 3.83 11.49
CA VAL A 158 -8.54 4.51 11.00
C VAL A 158 -7.61 3.53 10.29
N TRP A 159 -7.34 2.37 10.91
CA TRP A 159 -6.52 1.32 10.32
C TRP A 159 -7.10 0.82 8.99
N SER A 160 -8.42 0.60 8.95
CA SER A 160 -9.17 0.25 7.73
C SER A 160 -9.03 1.32 6.65
N LEU A 161 -9.15 2.61 7.00
CA LEU A 161 -8.97 3.72 6.05
C LEU A 161 -7.57 3.68 5.40
N TRP A 162 -6.51 3.63 6.20
CA TRP A 162 -5.13 3.64 5.69
C TRP A 162 -4.86 2.42 4.79
N THR A 163 -5.18 1.22 5.28
CA THR A 163 -4.91 -0.03 4.55
C THR A 163 -5.75 -0.17 3.29
N ARG A 164 -7.01 0.27 3.29
CA ARG A 164 -7.89 0.23 2.12
C ARG A 164 -7.37 1.12 0.98
N TYR A 165 -6.97 2.35 1.29
CA TYR A 165 -6.37 3.26 0.31
C TYR A 165 -4.99 2.76 -0.16
N ALA A 166 -4.12 2.33 0.77
CA ALA A 166 -2.80 1.80 0.45
C ALA A 166 -2.88 0.59 -0.48
N CYS A 167 -3.67 -0.43 -0.12
CA CYS A 167 -3.86 -1.63 -0.95
C CYS A 167 -4.50 -1.31 -2.29
N THR A 168 -5.49 -0.43 -2.33
CA THR A 168 -6.15 -0.04 -3.59
C THR A 168 -5.17 0.64 -4.54
N ALA A 169 -4.40 1.61 -4.05
CA ALA A 169 -3.38 2.29 -4.85
C ALA A 169 -2.30 1.29 -5.31
N PHE A 170 -1.72 0.53 -4.38
CA PHE A 170 -0.61 -0.39 -4.65
C PHE A 170 -0.99 -1.49 -5.66
N TYR A 171 -2.04 -2.28 -5.37
CA TYR A 171 -2.44 -3.42 -6.20
C TYR A 171 -3.18 -3.00 -7.49
N SER A 172 -3.51 -1.72 -7.67
CA SER A 172 -3.98 -1.22 -8.97
C SER A 172 -2.84 -0.89 -9.94
N HIS A 173 -1.61 -0.75 -9.45
CA HIS A 173 -0.48 -0.33 -10.25
C HIS A 173 0.19 -1.53 -10.97
N PRO A 174 0.49 -1.43 -12.27
CA PRO A 174 1.08 -2.55 -13.03
C PRO A 174 2.46 -3.00 -12.54
N TRP A 175 3.17 -2.19 -11.74
CA TRP A 175 4.43 -2.63 -11.12
C TRP A 175 4.18 -3.70 -10.05
N ALA A 176 3.17 -3.53 -9.18
CA ALA A 176 2.79 -4.55 -8.21
C ALA A 176 2.35 -5.85 -8.89
N TRP A 177 1.77 -5.77 -10.08
CA TRP A 177 1.38 -6.95 -10.86
C TRP A 177 2.58 -7.78 -11.31
N ASN A 178 3.72 -7.16 -11.61
CA ASN A 178 4.95 -7.88 -11.89
C ASN A 178 5.50 -8.60 -10.65
N GLU A 179 5.34 -8.00 -9.46
CA GLU A 179 5.74 -8.62 -8.20
C GLU A 179 4.94 -9.88 -7.89
N MET A 180 3.61 -9.80 -8.04
CA MET A 180 2.66 -10.88 -7.71
C MET A 180 2.35 -11.83 -8.88
N GLY A 181 2.85 -11.57 -10.08
CA GLY A 181 2.65 -12.42 -11.26
C GLY A 181 1.26 -12.32 -11.88
N PHE A 182 0.56 -11.20 -11.68
CA PHE A 182 -0.77 -11.01 -12.24
C PHE A 182 -0.70 -10.55 -13.70
N SER A 183 -1.29 -11.32 -14.61
CA SER A 183 -1.33 -11.06 -16.07
C SER A 183 -2.22 -9.89 -16.50
N GLY A 184 -2.80 -9.17 -15.55
CA GLY A 184 -3.67 -8.03 -15.80
C GLY A 184 -5.12 -8.43 -16.10
N PRO A 185 -5.93 -7.48 -16.58
CA PRO A 185 -7.34 -7.72 -16.85
C PRO A 185 -7.59 -8.80 -17.89
N ALA A 186 -8.64 -9.61 -17.67
CA ALA A 186 -8.97 -10.73 -18.55
C ALA A 186 -9.62 -10.26 -19.87
N TYR A 187 -10.44 -9.21 -19.85
CA TYR A 187 -11.23 -8.81 -21.01
C TYR A 187 -10.36 -8.16 -22.10
N PRO A 188 -10.61 -8.44 -23.40
CA PRO A 188 -11.60 -9.38 -23.94
C PRO A 188 -11.13 -10.84 -24.06
N ARG A 189 -9.83 -11.12 -23.88
CA ARG A 189 -9.24 -12.45 -24.18
C ARG A 189 -9.75 -13.57 -23.27
N GLY A 190 -10.01 -13.28 -21.99
CA GLY A 190 -10.29 -14.24 -20.93
C GLY A 190 -9.04 -14.92 -20.38
N TYR A 191 -9.22 -15.61 -19.24
CA TYR A 191 -8.35 -16.68 -18.75
C TYR A 191 -9.00 -18.02 -19.12
N LEU A 192 -8.28 -18.87 -19.84
CA LEU A 192 -8.75 -20.13 -20.40
C LEU A 192 -8.32 -21.36 -19.59
N ASN A 193 -7.31 -21.22 -18.73
CA ASN A 193 -6.78 -22.30 -17.90
C ASN A 193 -7.25 -22.17 -16.43
N PRO A 194 -8.36 -22.81 -16.02
CA PRO A 194 -8.94 -22.64 -14.68
C PRO A 194 -8.32 -23.56 -13.61
N GLY A 195 -7.39 -24.44 -13.98
CA GLY A 195 -6.79 -25.40 -13.06
C GLY A 195 -5.78 -24.77 -12.09
N VAL A 196 -5.60 -25.39 -10.92
CA VAL A 196 -4.53 -24.98 -9.99
C VAL A 196 -3.18 -25.17 -10.68
N ASN A 197 -2.35 -24.12 -10.67
CA ASN A 197 -1.06 -24.06 -11.38
C ASN A 197 -1.17 -24.28 -12.90
N ALA A 198 -2.37 -24.15 -13.48
CA ALA A 198 -2.55 -24.20 -14.93
C ALA A 198 -2.28 -22.80 -15.52
N LEU A 199 -1.02 -22.54 -15.84
CA LEU A 199 -0.59 -21.25 -16.35
C LEU A 199 -1.06 -21.02 -17.78
N GLU A 200 -1.41 -19.77 -18.09
CA GLU A 200 -1.52 -19.32 -19.46
C GLU A 200 -0.16 -19.32 -20.17
N ARG A 201 -0.16 -19.39 -21.50
CA ARG A 201 1.10 -19.41 -22.29
C ARG A 201 1.99 -18.16 -22.12
N TYR A 202 1.44 -17.09 -21.55
CA TYR A 202 2.09 -15.80 -21.33
C TYR A 202 2.37 -15.54 -19.84
N GLU A 203 2.00 -16.48 -18.97
CA GLU A 203 2.33 -16.45 -17.55
C GLU A 203 3.69 -17.09 -17.29
N VAL A 204 4.30 -16.68 -16.18
CA VAL A 204 5.56 -17.22 -15.70
C VAL A 204 5.27 -17.96 -14.40
N ALA A 205 5.90 -19.11 -14.20
CA ALA A 205 5.80 -19.82 -12.94
C ALA A 205 6.53 -19.05 -11.84
N ASP A 206 6.00 -19.11 -10.63
CA ASP A 206 6.69 -18.61 -9.45
C ASP A 206 8.02 -19.33 -9.27
N HIS A 207 9.09 -18.58 -9.11
CA HIS A 207 10.46 -19.09 -9.01
C HIS A 207 10.95 -19.17 -7.56
N ARG A 208 10.14 -18.76 -6.58
CA ARG A 208 10.45 -18.90 -5.15
C ARG A 208 9.70 -20.07 -4.54
N ASP A 209 10.41 -21.19 -4.37
CA ASP A 209 9.96 -22.35 -3.60
C ASP A 209 10.19 -22.14 -2.09
N VAL A 210 9.60 -21.06 -1.55
CA VAL A 210 9.68 -20.74 -0.13
C VAL A 210 8.29 -20.94 0.47
N ASP A 211 8.18 -21.89 1.41
CA ASP A 211 6.99 -22.06 2.21
C ASP A 211 6.68 -20.76 2.98
N PRO A 212 5.50 -20.14 2.80
CA PRO A 212 5.15 -18.93 3.51
C PRO A 212 4.81 -19.18 4.99
N VAL A 213 4.51 -20.42 5.41
CA VAL A 213 4.09 -20.74 6.78
C VAL A 213 5.15 -20.34 7.82
N PRO A 214 6.44 -20.69 7.66
CA PRO A 214 7.50 -20.23 8.56
C PRO A 214 7.61 -18.70 8.68
N PHE A 215 7.26 -17.94 7.63
CA PHE A 215 7.24 -16.47 7.71
C PHE A 215 6.08 -15.99 8.59
N ALA A 216 4.88 -16.51 8.38
CA ALA A 216 3.71 -16.17 9.20
C ALA A 216 3.97 -16.49 10.68
N GLU A 217 4.53 -17.67 10.99
CA GLU A 217 4.88 -18.04 12.37
C GLU A 217 5.92 -17.09 13.00
N ARG A 218 6.88 -16.59 12.21
CA ARG A 218 7.85 -15.61 12.69
C ARG A 218 7.20 -14.27 13.00
N VAL A 219 6.28 -13.80 12.14
CA VAL A 219 5.53 -12.56 12.34
C VAL A 219 4.67 -12.66 13.59
N GLU A 220 3.89 -13.73 13.73
CA GLU A 220 3.05 -13.96 14.91
C GLU A 220 3.88 -14.04 16.21
N ARG A 221 5.07 -14.63 16.15
CA ARG A 221 5.98 -14.67 17.30
C ARG A 221 6.54 -13.29 17.64
N ALA A 222 6.96 -12.52 16.63
CA ALA A 222 7.44 -11.17 16.83
C ALA A 222 6.35 -10.28 17.44
N ARG A 223 5.11 -10.42 16.95
CA ARG A 223 3.94 -9.73 17.48
C ARG A 223 3.68 -10.06 18.95
N ARG A 224 3.65 -11.35 19.30
CA ARG A 224 3.49 -11.76 20.71
C ARG A 224 4.60 -11.23 21.60
N ALA A 225 5.85 -11.29 21.14
CA ALA A 225 6.99 -10.79 21.89
C ALA A 225 6.91 -9.27 22.12
N ASP A 226 6.35 -8.53 21.17
CA ASP A 226 6.10 -7.09 21.28
C ASP A 226 4.95 -6.79 22.24
N SER A 227 3.83 -7.54 22.18
CA SER A 227 2.73 -7.43 23.16
C SER A 227 3.15 -7.80 24.60
N ASP A 228 4.17 -8.65 24.75
CA ASP A 228 4.73 -9.05 26.04
C ASP A 228 5.72 -8.01 26.61
N LEU A 229 6.09 -6.97 25.85
CA LEU A 229 6.91 -5.88 26.38
C LEU A 229 6.04 -5.03 27.33
N PRO A 230 6.43 -4.84 28.59
CA PRO A 230 5.69 -3.95 29.47
C PRO A 230 5.67 -2.56 28.85
N GLU A 231 4.50 -1.93 28.81
CA GLU A 231 4.38 -0.50 28.53
C GLU A 231 5.42 0.19 29.39
N GLY A 232 6.41 0.81 28.75
CA GLY A 232 7.43 1.57 29.45
C GLY A 232 6.70 2.71 30.15
N ARG A 233 6.31 2.52 31.40
CA ARG A 233 6.00 3.60 32.32
C ARG A 233 7.24 4.47 32.35
N THR A 234 7.21 5.57 31.60
CA THR A 234 8.00 6.75 31.90
C THR A 234 7.49 7.29 33.23
N ASP A 235 7.87 6.64 34.32
CA ASP A 235 7.86 7.25 35.64
C ASP A 235 8.98 8.32 35.64
N GLY A 236 8.61 9.60 35.65
CA GLY A 236 9.54 10.72 35.87
C GLY A 236 9.19 12.00 35.13
#